data_AF-A0A6P1T2P0-F1
#
_entry.id   AF-A0A6P1T2P0-F1
#
_cell.length_a   1.000
_cell.length_b   1.000
_cell.length_c   1.000
_cell.angle_alpha   90.00
_cell.angle_beta   90.00
_cell.angle_gamma   90.00
#
_symmetry.space_group_name_H-M   'P 1'
#
loop_
_entity.id
_entity.type
_entity.pdbx_description
1 polymer ?
#
loop_
_entity_poly.entity_id
_entity_poly.type
_entity_poly.pdbx_seq_one_letter_code
_entity_poly.pdbx_strand_id
1 'polypeptide(L)'
;MTFKLAIVGRPNVGKSTLFNRLVGKRLALVDDQPGVTRDLREGAARLGDLRFTVIDTAGLEEATDESLQGRMRRLTERAVDEADICLFIIDAREGIVGGDQFFAEILRKRARHVILAANKAEGRAGEGGFYDAYSLGLGEPVQLSAEHGEGMEDLYRRLQELRPEVERADEEAGMLPRIDDSVDEDGNAAPIPEGRPIQIAVVGRPNAGKSTLINRIIGEDRLLTGPEAGITRDAISVNTIWDGQPYRIFDTAGMRKRAKVQEKLEKLSVSDGLRAVKFAEVVVILLDVQIPFEQQDLRIADLAEREGRAVVIAINKWDLEDEKSEKAKALREAATRLLPQLKGAPVVWVSAATGRGLDKLQQAIRDAHATWNSRISTARLNRWLADEISAHPPPAPGGRRIRLRYMTQIKTRPPTFVLFCSVPDALPDSYKRFLVNGLRRDFDMPGTPIRLFLRAGENPYKDKKKRQPNTLDKHR
;
A
#
# COMPACT_ATOMS: atom_id res chain seq x y z
N MET A 1 -5.90 11.09 1.63
CA MET A 1 -5.45 10.29 2.79
C MET A 1 -6.53 9.26 3.14
N THR A 2 -6.17 8.06 3.59
CA THR A 2 -7.12 7.01 3.97
C THR A 2 -6.77 6.46 5.35
N PHE A 3 -7.63 6.70 6.34
CA PHE A 3 -7.56 6.06 7.65
C PHE A 3 -8.12 4.63 7.58
N LYS A 4 -7.89 3.81 8.61
CA LYS A 4 -8.47 2.48 8.78
C LYS A 4 -9.65 2.52 9.75
N LEU A 5 -10.81 2.04 9.29
CA LEU A 5 -12.03 1.90 10.08
C LEU A 5 -12.30 0.41 10.35
N ALA A 6 -12.14 -0.07 11.58
CA ALA A 6 -12.57 -1.42 11.94
C ALA A 6 -14.05 -1.44 12.35
N ILE A 7 -14.84 -2.32 11.73
CA ILE A 7 -16.22 -2.58 12.14
C ILE A 7 -16.21 -3.73 13.14
N VAL A 8 -16.52 -3.42 14.40
CA VAL A 8 -16.47 -4.37 15.52
C VAL A 8 -17.89 -4.57 16.06
N GLY A 9 -18.20 -5.76 16.54
CA GLY A 9 -19.47 -6.04 17.21
C GLY A 9 -19.79 -7.53 17.26
N ARG A 10 -20.83 -7.90 18.02
CA ARG A 10 -21.29 -9.29 18.13
C ARG A 10 -21.76 -9.84 16.75
N PRO A 11 -21.86 -11.17 16.57
CA PRO A 11 -22.50 -11.75 15.39
C PRO A 11 -23.89 -11.15 15.11
N ASN A 12 -24.30 -11.05 13.84
CA ASN A 12 -25.64 -10.65 13.40
C ASN A 12 -26.13 -9.21 13.67
N VAL A 13 -25.28 -8.31 14.20
CA VAL A 13 -25.62 -6.88 14.39
C VAL A 13 -25.64 -6.07 13.09
N GLY A 14 -25.25 -6.66 11.96
CA GLY A 14 -25.26 -6.02 10.64
C GLY A 14 -23.90 -5.49 10.15
N LYS A 15 -22.78 -5.99 10.71
CA LYS A 15 -21.40 -5.63 10.31
C LYS A 15 -21.17 -5.76 8.80
N SER A 16 -21.42 -6.92 8.23
CA SER A 16 -21.19 -7.18 6.80
C SER A 16 -22.15 -6.41 5.89
N THR A 17 -23.36 -6.11 6.35
CA THR A 17 -24.30 -5.22 5.63
C THR A 17 -23.73 -3.81 5.52
N LEU A 18 -23.21 -3.26 6.64
CA LEU A 18 -22.58 -1.95 6.63
C LEU A 18 -21.26 -1.93 5.84
N PHE A 19 -20.42 -2.96 6.00
CA PHE A 19 -19.20 -3.13 5.22
C PHE A 19 -19.49 -3.07 3.71
N ASN A 20 -20.43 -3.87 3.23
CA ASN A 20 -20.81 -3.91 1.82
C ASN A 20 -21.36 -2.57 1.33
N ARG A 21 -22.09 -1.84 2.18
CA ARG A 21 -22.59 -0.49 1.87
C ARG A 21 -21.45 0.51 1.73
N LEU A 22 -20.46 0.47 2.63
CA LEU A 22 -19.31 1.37 2.63
C LEU A 22 -18.34 1.10 1.47
N VAL A 23 -18.16 -0.16 1.08
CA VAL A 23 -17.33 -0.58 -0.07
C VAL A 23 -18.04 -0.33 -1.42
N GLY A 24 -19.37 -0.36 -1.44
CA GLY A 24 -20.19 -0.14 -2.63
C GLY A 24 -20.37 -1.39 -3.50
N LYS A 25 -21.43 -1.42 -4.33
CA LYS A 25 -21.88 -2.59 -5.12
C LYS A 25 -20.94 -3.09 -6.24
N ARG A 26 -19.67 -2.66 -6.29
CA ARG A 26 -18.68 -3.13 -7.28
C ARG A 26 -17.28 -3.21 -6.68
N LEU A 27 -17.07 -4.22 -5.83
CA LEU A 27 -15.84 -5.02 -5.73
C LEU A 27 -15.98 -5.90 -4.49
N ALA A 28 -16.42 -7.13 -4.69
CA ALA A 28 -16.21 -8.20 -3.73
C ALA A 28 -15.80 -9.43 -4.53
N LEU A 29 -14.49 -9.59 -4.65
CA LEU A 29 -13.74 -10.84 -4.67
C LEU A 29 -12.28 -10.46 -4.99
N VAL A 30 -11.54 -10.15 -3.93
CA VAL A 30 -10.09 -10.26 -3.94
C VAL A 30 -9.79 -11.68 -3.46
N ASP A 31 -9.35 -12.51 -4.40
CA ASP A 31 -8.67 -13.80 -4.27
C ASP A 31 -9.22 -14.82 -3.27
N ASP A 32 -10.10 -15.72 -3.74
CA ASP A 32 -10.29 -17.05 -3.15
C ASP A 32 -9.24 -18.02 -3.74
N GLN A 33 -7.97 -17.86 -3.37
CA GLN A 33 -6.99 -18.94 -3.56
C GLN A 33 -7.15 -19.96 -2.43
N PRO A 34 -7.47 -21.24 -2.71
CA PRO A 34 -7.57 -22.27 -1.68
C PRO A 34 -6.18 -22.52 -1.07
N GLY A 35 -5.95 -22.04 0.15
CA GLY A 35 -4.70 -22.28 0.88
C GLY A 35 -4.18 -21.15 1.78
N VAL A 36 -4.79 -19.97 1.78
CA VAL A 36 -4.45 -18.87 2.71
C VAL A 36 -5.39 -18.87 3.91
N THR A 37 -4.82 -18.73 5.10
CA THR A 37 -5.58 -18.59 6.35
C THR A 37 -6.61 -17.47 6.23
N ARG A 38 -7.85 -17.74 6.66
CA ARG A 38 -8.93 -16.76 6.77
C ARG A 38 -8.47 -15.62 7.69
N ASP A 39 -7.93 -14.56 7.12
CA ASP A 39 -7.45 -13.35 7.81
C ASP A 39 -8.39 -12.17 7.48
N LEU A 40 -8.40 -11.12 8.32
CA LEU A 40 -9.34 -9.97 8.32
C LEU A 40 -9.75 -9.48 6.92
N ARG A 41 -11.05 -9.26 6.69
CA ARG A 41 -11.57 -8.75 5.41
C ARG A 41 -11.37 -7.24 5.31
N GLU A 42 -10.42 -6.79 4.49
CA GLU A 42 -10.22 -5.37 4.19
C GLU A 42 -10.92 -4.98 2.87
N GLY A 43 -11.47 -3.76 2.81
CA GLY A 43 -12.09 -3.21 1.61
C GLY A 43 -11.84 -1.70 1.49
N ALA A 44 -11.69 -1.21 0.26
CA ALA A 44 -11.66 0.23 0.01
C ALA A 44 -13.08 0.81 0.15
N ALA A 45 -13.29 1.69 1.11
CA ALA A 45 -14.59 2.29 1.41
C ALA A 45 -14.65 3.78 1.07
N ARG A 46 -15.87 4.26 0.82
CA ARG A 46 -16.16 5.68 0.60
C ARG A 46 -17.46 6.08 1.30
N LEU A 47 -17.44 7.20 2.00
CA LEU A 47 -18.62 7.84 2.56
C LEU A 47 -18.53 9.36 2.32
N GLY A 48 -19.40 9.90 1.46
CA GLY A 48 -19.27 11.28 0.99
C GLY A 48 -17.95 11.50 0.24
N ASP A 49 -17.17 12.48 0.70
CA ASP A 49 -15.80 12.77 0.25
C ASP A 49 -14.73 11.94 0.98
N LEU A 50 -15.06 11.30 2.12
CA LEU A 50 -14.14 10.47 2.88
C LEU A 50 -13.81 9.18 2.11
N ARG A 51 -12.52 8.88 2.01
CA ARG A 51 -11.98 7.62 1.49
C ARG A 51 -11.17 6.97 2.60
N PHE A 52 -11.40 5.70 2.85
CA PHE A 52 -10.74 4.97 3.95
C PHE A 52 -10.70 3.47 3.65
N THR A 53 -9.87 2.73 4.37
CA THR A 53 -9.89 1.27 4.35
C THR A 53 -10.82 0.81 5.46
N VAL A 54 -11.83 -0.01 5.14
CA VAL A 54 -12.71 -0.61 6.13
C VAL A 54 -12.30 -2.06 6.39
N ILE A 55 -12.31 -2.49 7.65
CA ILE A 55 -11.94 -3.84 8.09
C ILE A 55 -13.19 -4.49 8.70
N ASP A 56 -13.64 -5.61 8.14
CA ASP A 56 -14.73 -6.42 8.70
C ASP A 56 -14.17 -7.51 9.61
N THR A 57 -14.54 -7.48 10.89
CA THR A 57 -14.18 -8.55 11.84
C THR A 57 -15.05 -9.79 11.71
N ALA A 58 -16.09 -9.79 10.86
CA ALA A 58 -17.07 -10.87 10.74
C ALA A 58 -16.62 -12.11 9.95
N GLY A 59 -15.60 -12.03 9.08
CA GLY A 59 -15.16 -13.14 8.21
C GLY A 59 -14.56 -14.38 8.92
N LEU A 60 -14.61 -14.42 10.25
CA LEU A 60 -13.85 -15.34 11.11
C LEU A 60 -14.73 -16.10 12.12
N GLU A 61 -16.06 -15.94 12.06
CA GLU A 61 -17.02 -16.50 13.01
C GLU A 61 -17.56 -17.90 12.62
N GLU A 62 -17.09 -18.50 11.51
CA GLU A 62 -17.46 -19.87 11.09
C GLU A 62 -16.48 -20.94 11.62
N ALA A 63 -16.39 -21.10 12.94
CA ALA A 63 -15.75 -22.27 13.55
C ALA A 63 -16.56 -22.72 14.77
N THR A 64 -17.20 -23.88 14.68
CA THR A 64 -18.07 -24.45 15.71
C THR A 64 -17.28 -25.28 16.74
N ASP A 65 -16.48 -24.65 17.61
CA ASP A 65 -15.86 -25.38 18.73
C ASP A 65 -15.54 -24.50 19.96
N GLU A 66 -15.56 -25.14 21.14
CA GLU A 66 -15.54 -24.59 22.51
C GLU A 66 -14.30 -23.72 22.89
N SER A 67 -13.35 -23.49 21.97
CA SER A 67 -12.19 -22.59 22.14
C SER A 67 -12.40 -21.19 21.52
N LEU A 68 -13.66 -20.84 21.22
CA LEU A 68 -14.07 -19.69 20.43
C LEU A 68 -13.68 -18.32 21.03
N GLN A 69 -13.92 -18.11 22.32
CA GLN A 69 -13.80 -16.79 22.95
C GLN A 69 -12.36 -16.24 22.91
N GLY A 70 -11.35 -17.08 23.17
CA GLY A 70 -9.94 -16.65 23.16
C GLY A 70 -9.40 -16.33 21.76
N ARG A 71 -9.94 -16.99 20.72
CA ARG A 71 -9.61 -16.68 19.32
C ARG A 71 -10.33 -15.42 18.85
N MET A 72 -11.63 -15.30 19.10
CA MET A 72 -12.41 -14.08 18.79
C MET A 72 -11.83 -12.84 19.47
N ARG A 73 -11.40 -12.97 20.74
CA ARG A 73 -10.73 -11.90 21.47
C ARG A 73 -9.45 -11.44 20.78
N ARG A 74 -8.52 -12.36 20.46
CA ARG A 74 -7.25 -11.99 19.82
C ARG A 74 -7.43 -11.37 18.43
N LEU A 75 -8.44 -11.82 17.69
CA LEU A 75 -8.74 -11.30 16.36
C LEU A 75 -9.37 -9.90 16.43
N THR A 76 -10.28 -9.69 17.38
CA THR A 76 -10.84 -8.37 17.69
C THR A 76 -9.76 -7.43 18.18
N GLU A 77 -8.91 -7.87 19.12
CA GLU A 77 -7.78 -7.06 19.62
C GLU A 77 -6.82 -6.67 18.49
N ARG A 78 -6.54 -7.56 17.52
CA ARG A 78 -5.74 -7.21 16.33
C ARG A 78 -6.42 -6.17 15.45
N ALA A 79 -7.70 -6.35 15.14
CA ALA A 79 -8.44 -5.39 14.31
C ALA A 79 -8.52 -4.00 14.99
N VAL A 80 -8.65 -3.97 16.31
CA VAL A 80 -8.64 -2.74 17.11
C VAL A 80 -7.24 -2.11 17.16
N ASP A 81 -6.19 -2.91 17.32
CA ASP A 81 -4.80 -2.44 17.34
C ASP A 81 -4.37 -1.89 15.95
N GLU A 82 -4.95 -2.41 14.85
CA GLU A 82 -4.65 -2.00 13.46
C GLU A 82 -5.49 -0.83 12.93
N ALA A 83 -6.60 -0.48 13.60
CA ALA A 83 -7.51 0.56 13.14
C ALA A 83 -7.27 1.90 13.81
N ASP A 84 -7.40 2.96 13.01
CA ASP A 84 -7.35 4.34 13.51
C ASP A 84 -8.64 4.70 14.23
N ILE A 85 -9.77 4.20 13.70
CA ILE A 85 -11.11 4.38 14.26
C ILE A 85 -11.80 3.02 14.35
N CYS A 86 -12.41 2.72 15.48
CA CYS A 86 -13.26 1.55 15.67
C CYS A 86 -14.74 1.96 15.64
N LEU A 87 -15.51 1.43 14.69
CA LEU A 87 -16.95 1.53 14.65
C LEU A 87 -17.56 0.32 15.35
N PHE A 88 -18.01 0.51 16.60
CA PHE A 88 -18.65 -0.54 17.38
C PHE A 88 -20.15 -0.57 17.10
N ILE A 89 -20.64 -1.66 16.53
CA ILE A 89 -22.03 -1.84 16.14
C ILE A 89 -22.76 -2.75 17.12
N ILE A 90 -23.91 -2.29 17.57
CA ILE A 90 -24.91 -3.06 18.33
C ILE A 90 -26.21 -3.20 17.53
N ASP A 91 -27.08 -4.13 17.94
CA ASP A 91 -28.43 -4.26 17.38
C ASP A 91 -29.44 -3.50 18.25
N ALA A 92 -29.98 -2.41 17.74
CA ALA A 92 -30.93 -1.55 18.45
C ALA A 92 -32.28 -2.22 18.74
N ARG A 93 -32.64 -3.29 18.02
CA ARG A 93 -33.88 -4.04 18.28
C ARG A 93 -33.74 -5.05 19.40
N GLU A 94 -32.53 -5.60 19.55
CA GLU A 94 -32.21 -6.57 20.61
C GLU A 94 -31.84 -5.87 21.93
N GLY A 95 -31.37 -4.62 21.84
CA GLY A 95 -30.83 -3.89 22.99
C GLY A 95 -29.43 -4.38 23.37
N ILE A 96 -28.94 -3.93 24.53
CA ILE A 96 -27.59 -4.31 25.00
C ILE A 96 -27.61 -5.71 25.61
N VAL A 97 -26.76 -6.60 25.09
CA VAL A 97 -26.55 -7.94 25.63
C VAL A 97 -25.15 -8.11 26.22
N GLY A 98 -24.92 -9.18 27.01
CA GLY A 98 -23.63 -9.41 27.68
C GLY A 98 -22.43 -9.51 26.73
N GLY A 99 -22.64 -9.92 25.48
CA GLY A 99 -21.60 -9.90 24.44
C GLY A 99 -21.12 -8.50 24.10
N ASP A 100 -21.99 -7.49 24.13
CA ASP A 100 -21.65 -6.10 23.79
C ASP A 100 -20.80 -5.45 24.88
N GLN A 101 -21.08 -5.78 26.16
CA GLN A 101 -20.27 -5.32 27.29
C GLN A 101 -18.82 -5.79 27.17
N PHE A 102 -18.60 -7.04 26.73
CA PHE A 102 -17.27 -7.59 26.50
C PHE A 102 -16.50 -6.82 25.40
N PHE A 103 -17.15 -6.53 24.26
CA PHE A 103 -16.53 -5.72 23.20
C PHE A 103 -16.25 -4.28 23.66
N ALA A 104 -17.19 -3.67 24.40
CA ALA A 104 -17.02 -2.34 24.95
C ALA A 104 -15.80 -2.25 25.87
N GLU A 105 -15.56 -3.25 26.72
CA GLU A 105 -14.36 -3.29 27.57
C GLU A 105 -13.04 -3.37 26.79
N ILE A 106 -13.01 -4.15 25.70
CA ILE A 106 -11.83 -4.26 24.83
C ILE A 106 -11.54 -2.90 24.18
N LEU A 107 -12.59 -2.28 23.63
CA LEU A 107 -12.48 -1.00 22.93
C LEU A 107 -12.05 0.13 23.87
N ARG A 108 -12.61 0.23 25.09
CA ARG A 108 -12.19 1.22 26.09
C ARG A 108 -10.70 1.14 26.44
N LYS A 109 -10.11 -0.06 26.41
CA LYS A 109 -8.71 -0.29 26.81
C LYS A 109 -7.71 -0.10 25.67
N ARG A 110 -8.13 -0.25 24.42
CA ARG A 110 -7.21 -0.43 23.28
C ARG A 110 -7.50 0.45 22.08
N ALA A 111 -8.76 0.77 21.82
CA ALA A 111 -9.11 1.55 20.64
C ALA A 111 -8.65 3.00 20.85
N ARG A 112 -8.07 3.58 19.80
CA ARG A 112 -7.66 5.00 19.80
C ARG A 112 -8.87 5.91 19.80
N HIS A 113 -9.79 5.64 18.88
CA HIS A 113 -11.09 6.31 18.79
C HIS A 113 -12.20 5.27 18.60
N VAL A 114 -13.32 5.47 19.29
CA VAL A 114 -14.49 4.59 19.21
C VAL A 114 -15.70 5.42 18.80
N ILE A 115 -16.40 4.97 17.77
CA ILE A 115 -17.75 5.43 17.44
C ILE A 115 -18.69 4.27 17.79
N LEU A 116 -19.62 4.50 18.70
CA LEU A 116 -20.72 3.57 18.96
C LEU A 116 -21.82 3.79 17.93
N ALA A 117 -22.37 2.72 17.37
CA ALA A 117 -23.47 2.77 16.41
C ALA A 117 -24.57 1.76 16.77
N ALA A 118 -25.79 2.27 16.92
CA ALA A 118 -26.99 1.47 17.13
C ALA A 118 -27.62 1.16 15.76
N ASN A 119 -27.37 -0.03 15.23
CA ASN A 119 -27.84 -0.45 13.91
C ASN A 119 -29.23 -1.11 13.99
N LYS A 120 -29.95 -1.19 12.87
CA LYS A 120 -31.35 -1.66 12.76
C LYS A 120 -32.34 -0.77 13.52
N ALA A 121 -31.99 0.50 13.66
CA ALA A 121 -32.75 1.46 14.45
C ALA A 121 -33.91 2.12 13.67
N GLU A 122 -34.33 1.54 12.54
CA GLU A 122 -35.49 1.99 11.78
C GLU A 122 -36.80 1.84 12.58
N GLY A 123 -37.60 2.92 12.61
CA GLY A 123 -38.90 2.96 13.27
C GLY A 123 -38.85 2.88 14.81
N ARG A 124 -40.02 2.77 15.45
CA ARG A 124 -40.16 2.78 16.92
C ARG A 124 -39.53 1.57 17.62
N ALA A 125 -39.28 0.48 16.91
CA ALA A 125 -38.77 -0.76 17.49
C ALA A 125 -37.28 -0.68 17.90
N GLY A 126 -36.50 0.23 17.33
CA GLY A 126 -35.08 0.42 17.67
C GLY A 126 -34.81 1.54 18.68
N GLU A 127 -35.83 2.30 19.07
CA GLU A 127 -35.68 3.48 19.94
C GLU A 127 -35.19 3.10 21.34
N GLY A 128 -35.71 2.00 21.91
CA GLY A 128 -35.25 1.49 23.20
C GLY A 128 -33.77 1.10 23.22
N GLY A 129 -33.34 0.28 22.26
CA GLY A 129 -31.93 -0.15 22.19
C GLY A 129 -30.95 0.96 21.82
N PHE A 130 -31.41 2.04 21.16
CA PHE A 130 -30.62 3.25 20.97
C PHE A 130 -30.32 3.93 22.32
N TYR A 131 -31.32 4.09 23.19
CA TYR A 131 -31.11 4.66 24.52
C TYR A 131 -30.27 3.73 25.43
N ASP A 132 -30.47 2.41 25.33
CA ASP A 132 -29.67 1.45 26.09
C ASP A 132 -28.18 1.51 25.73
N ALA A 133 -27.84 1.90 24.49
CA ALA A 133 -26.47 2.03 24.02
C ALA A 133 -25.61 2.98 24.87
N TYR A 134 -26.21 4.02 25.45
CA TYR A 134 -25.53 4.95 26.35
C TYR A 134 -24.94 4.25 27.58
N SER A 135 -25.55 3.16 28.04
CA SER A 135 -25.07 2.38 29.19
C SER A 135 -23.68 1.78 28.99
N LEU A 136 -23.21 1.66 27.74
CA LEU A 136 -21.88 1.16 27.42
C LEU A 136 -20.76 2.16 27.71
N GLY A 137 -21.08 3.45 27.90
CA GLY A 137 -20.14 4.49 28.28
C GLY A 137 -19.11 4.83 27.19
N LEU A 138 -19.51 4.74 25.92
CA LEU A 138 -18.64 4.96 24.74
C LEU A 138 -19.00 6.25 23.98
N GLY A 139 -19.66 7.20 24.66
CA GLY A 139 -20.14 8.44 24.08
C GLY A 139 -21.51 8.31 23.40
N GLU A 140 -21.89 9.35 22.67
CA GLU A 140 -23.17 9.43 21.96
C GLU A 140 -23.21 8.43 20.78
N PRO A 141 -24.17 7.48 20.77
CA PRO A 141 -24.32 6.49 19.72
C PRO A 141 -24.87 7.12 18.43
N VAL A 142 -24.37 6.67 17.29
CA VAL A 142 -24.96 6.99 15.99
C VAL A 142 -26.13 6.04 15.72
N GLN A 143 -27.32 6.57 15.49
CA GLN A 143 -28.46 5.77 15.08
C GLN A 143 -28.34 5.42 13.58
N LEU A 144 -28.29 4.14 13.23
CA LEU A 144 -28.06 3.68 11.86
C LEU A 144 -29.09 2.63 11.42
N SER A 145 -29.36 2.62 10.12
CA SER A 145 -29.89 1.45 9.42
C SER A 145 -28.96 1.10 8.26
N ALA A 146 -28.08 0.13 8.44
CA ALA A 146 -27.17 -0.31 7.38
C ALA A 146 -27.91 -0.88 6.15
N GLU A 147 -29.10 -1.45 6.36
CA GLU A 147 -29.92 -1.99 5.28
C GLU A 147 -30.57 -0.87 4.45
N HIS A 148 -31.20 0.10 5.10
CA HIS A 148 -31.94 1.18 4.43
C HIS A 148 -31.07 2.40 4.09
N GLY A 149 -29.94 2.58 4.78
CA GLY A 149 -29.01 3.68 4.59
C GLY A 149 -29.29 4.90 5.46
N GLU A 150 -30.13 4.76 6.48
CA GLU A 150 -30.46 5.82 7.43
C GLU A 150 -29.29 6.07 8.40
N GLY A 151 -29.09 7.33 8.80
CA GLY A 151 -28.04 7.75 9.73
C GLY A 151 -26.60 7.76 9.17
N MET A 152 -26.42 7.41 7.89
CA MET A 152 -25.09 7.45 7.25
C MET A 152 -24.48 8.85 7.21
N GLU A 153 -25.31 9.90 7.22
CA GLU A 153 -24.86 11.30 7.32
C GLU A 153 -24.30 11.62 8.71
N ASP A 154 -24.91 11.10 9.77
CA ASP A 154 -24.41 11.28 11.13
C ASP A 154 -23.12 10.48 11.34
N LEU A 155 -23.03 9.26 10.80
CA LEU A 155 -21.76 8.51 10.77
C LEU A 155 -20.67 9.29 10.02
N TYR A 156 -21.02 9.92 8.90
CA TYR A 156 -20.10 10.78 8.15
C TYR A 156 -19.60 11.95 8.99
N ARG A 157 -20.49 12.67 9.67
CA ARG A 157 -20.14 13.79 10.55
C ARG A 157 -19.17 13.36 11.65
N ARG A 158 -19.44 12.24 12.32
CA ARG A 158 -18.57 11.70 13.38
C ARG A 158 -17.20 11.28 12.86
N LEU A 159 -17.14 10.68 11.68
CA LEU A 159 -15.87 10.35 11.03
C LEU A 159 -15.09 11.60 10.60
N GLN A 160 -15.77 12.68 10.19
CA GLN A 160 -15.13 13.96 9.90
C GLN A 160 -14.55 14.63 11.14
N GLU A 161 -15.23 14.58 12.28
CA GLU A 161 -14.74 15.15 13.55
C GLU A 161 -13.42 14.51 13.99
N LEU A 162 -13.31 13.19 13.82
CA LEU A 162 -12.12 12.43 14.21
C LEU A 162 -11.00 12.47 13.17
N ARG A 163 -11.31 12.86 11.92
CA ARG A 163 -10.33 12.89 10.83
C ARG A 163 -9.12 13.77 11.15
N PRO A 164 -9.26 15.02 11.62
CA PRO A 164 -8.11 15.84 12.01
C PRO A 164 -7.27 15.25 13.15
N GLU A 165 -7.86 14.51 14.07
CA GLU A 165 -7.15 13.87 15.18
C GLU A 165 -6.40 12.62 14.74
N VAL A 166 -6.99 11.82 13.84
CA VAL A 166 -6.30 10.71 13.19
C VAL A 166 -5.16 11.21 12.29
N GLU A 167 -5.40 12.31 11.57
CA GLU A 167 -4.37 12.96 10.74
C GLU A 167 -3.25 13.59 11.62
N ARG A 168 -3.58 14.21 12.77
CA ARG A 168 -2.60 14.77 13.73
C ARG A 168 -1.86 13.73 14.57
N ALA A 169 -2.51 12.65 15.00
CA ALA A 169 -1.87 11.57 15.76
C ALA A 169 -0.86 10.79 14.89
N ASP A 170 -1.10 10.71 13.57
CA ASP A 170 -0.13 10.22 12.60
C ASP A 170 1.06 11.20 12.41
N GLU A 171 0.83 12.51 12.53
CA GLU A 171 1.86 13.56 12.51
C GLU A 171 2.73 13.57 13.78
N GLU A 172 2.13 13.40 14.96
CA GLU A 172 2.85 13.32 16.26
C GLU A 172 3.55 11.97 16.48
N ALA A 173 3.09 10.87 15.86
CA ALA A 173 3.70 9.53 15.95
C ALA A 173 4.95 9.32 15.04
N GLY A 174 5.55 10.39 14.50
CA GLY A 174 6.83 10.33 13.80
C GLY A 174 6.78 9.84 12.35
N MET A 175 5.60 9.71 11.74
CA MET A 175 5.51 9.62 10.28
C MET A 175 5.57 11.04 9.69
N LEU A 176 6.64 11.34 8.96
CA LEU A 176 6.74 12.57 8.17
C LEU A 176 5.44 12.77 7.36
N PRO A 177 5.00 14.03 7.15
CA PRO A 177 3.70 14.35 6.54
C PRO A 177 3.42 13.48 5.32
N ARG A 178 2.29 12.77 5.29
CA ARG A 178 1.91 11.94 4.14
C ARG A 178 1.78 12.86 2.93
N ILE A 179 2.64 12.67 1.93
CA ILE A 179 2.58 13.49 0.72
C ILE A 179 1.36 13.03 -0.09
N ASP A 180 0.53 13.98 -0.48
CA ASP A 180 -0.51 13.73 -1.47
C ASP A 180 0.16 13.42 -2.82
N ASP A 181 0.18 12.12 -3.16
CA ASP A 181 0.71 11.61 -4.43
C ASP A 181 -0.35 11.63 -5.54
N SER A 182 -1.56 12.10 -5.23
CA SER A 182 -2.60 12.29 -6.21
C SER A 182 -2.30 13.50 -7.08
N VAL A 183 -3.04 13.56 -8.18
CA VAL A 183 -2.85 14.56 -9.20
C VAL A 183 -4.18 15.25 -9.41
N ASP A 184 -4.16 16.58 -9.42
CA ASP A 184 -5.36 17.38 -9.70
C ASP A 184 -5.86 17.20 -11.15
N GLU A 185 -7.00 17.80 -11.47
CA GLU A 185 -7.63 17.70 -12.79
C GLU A 185 -6.74 18.25 -13.92
N ASP A 186 -5.85 19.20 -13.59
CA ASP A 186 -4.87 19.80 -14.49
C ASP A 186 -3.58 18.96 -14.62
N GLY A 187 -3.42 17.97 -13.75
CA GLY A 187 -2.29 17.05 -13.76
C GLY A 187 -1.07 17.52 -12.94
N ASN A 188 -1.24 18.38 -11.94
CA ASN A 188 -0.22 18.77 -10.97
C ASN A 188 -0.25 17.85 -9.74
N ALA A 189 0.94 17.48 -9.24
CA ALA A 189 1.09 16.75 -7.98
C ALA A 189 1.53 17.71 -6.87
N ALA A 190 1.22 17.40 -5.61
CA ALA A 190 1.69 18.22 -4.49
C ALA A 190 3.23 18.24 -4.44
N PRO A 191 3.86 19.42 -4.24
CA PRO A 191 5.30 19.50 -4.11
C PRO A 191 5.79 18.71 -2.89
N ILE A 192 6.96 18.10 -3.01
CA ILE A 192 7.63 17.46 -1.86
C ILE A 192 8.08 18.58 -0.91
N PRO A 193 7.73 18.54 0.38
CA PRO A 193 8.23 19.51 1.34
C PRO A 193 9.76 19.55 1.34
N GLU A 194 10.34 20.75 1.27
CA GLU A 194 11.78 20.94 1.36
C GLU A 194 12.31 20.39 2.70
N GLY A 195 13.47 19.74 2.67
CA GLY A 195 14.09 19.16 3.87
C GLY A 195 13.49 17.83 4.34
N ARG A 196 12.48 17.27 3.66
CA ARG A 196 12.00 15.90 3.99
C ARG A 196 13.12 14.88 3.73
N PRO A 197 13.42 13.99 4.71
CA PRO A 197 14.41 12.95 4.50
C PRO A 197 13.93 11.91 3.49
N ILE A 198 14.83 11.50 2.59
CA ILE A 198 14.57 10.39 1.67
C ILE A 198 14.49 9.09 2.49
N GLN A 199 13.41 8.34 2.30
CA GLN A 199 13.17 7.11 3.05
C GLN A 199 13.80 5.93 2.33
N ILE A 200 14.79 5.30 2.96
CA ILE A 200 15.51 4.17 2.36
C ILE A 200 15.46 2.92 3.23
N ALA A 201 15.50 1.74 2.60
CA ALA A 201 15.75 0.47 3.28
C ALA A 201 16.93 -0.24 2.62
N VAL A 202 17.83 -0.79 3.43
CA VAL A 202 18.95 -1.62 2.95
C VAL A 202 18.62 -3.07 3.22
N VAL A 203 18.31 -3.81 2.17
CA VAL A 203 17.86 -5.21 2.22
C VAL A 203 18.83 -6.12 1.49
N GLY A 204 18.79 -7.42 1.78
CA GLY A 204 19.67 -8.41 1.19
C GLY A 204 19.86 -9.61 2.12
N ARG A 205 20.53 -10.65 1.62
CA ARG A 205 20.80 -11.85 2.42
C ARG A 205 21.62 -11.61 3.69
N PRO A 206 21.59 -12.55 4.65
CA PRO A 206 22.57 -12.57 5.75
C PRO A 206 24.00 -12.42 5.22
N ASN A 207 24.84 -11.70 5.96
CA ASN A 207 26.27 -11.51 5.66
C ASN A 207 26.63 -10.76 4.35
N ALA A 208 25.64 -10.26 3.60
CA ALA A 208 25.87 -9.35 2.46
C ALA A 208 26.50 -8.00 2.86
N GLY A 209 26.62 -7.70 4.16
CA GLY A 209 27.28 -6.50 4.70
C GLY A 209 26.35 -5.32 5.00
N LYS A 210 25.04 -5.57 5.18
CA LYS A 210 24.02 -4.53 5.46
C LYS A 210 24.36 -3.65 6.66
N SER A 211 24.64 -4.27 7.82
CA SER A 211 24.98 -3.52 9.05
C SER A 211 26.25 -2.70 8.90
N THR A 212 27.25 -3.23 8.19
CA THR A 212 28.50 -2.51 7.90
C THR A 212 28.22 -1.29 7.03
N LEU A 213 27.36 -1.41 6.02
CA LEU A 213 26.97 -0.32 5.14
C LEU A 213 26.22 0.78 5.90
N ILE A 214 25.18 0.41 6.66
CA ILE A 214 24.37 1.35 7.43
C ILE A 214 25.23 2.09 8.46
N ASN A 215 26.08 1.38 9.21
CA ASN A 215 26.97 2.00 10.19
C ASN A 215 27.96 2.97 9.55
N ARG A 216 28.37 2.72 8.30
CA ARG A 216 29.25 3.65 7.57
C ARG A 216 28.53 4.92 7.19
N ILE A 217 27.33 4.79 6.61
CA ILE A 217 26.48 5.94 6.26
C ILE A 217 26.22 6.80 7.50
N ILE A 218 25.86 6.19 8.64
CA ILE A 218 25.65 6.92 9.91
C ILE A 218 26.95 7.52 10.46
N GLY A 219 28.08 6.85 10.23
CA GLY A 219 29.39 7.22 10.78
C GLY A 219 30.09 8.38 10.06
N GLU A 220 29.77 8.62 8.79
CA GLU A 220 30.35 9.70 7.98
C GLU A 220 29.86 11.10 8.40
N ASP A 221 28.64 11.22 8.90
CA ASP A 221 27.97 12.51 9.11
C ASP A 221 27.35 12.64 10.52
N ARG A 222 28.15 12.45 11.59
CA ARG A 222 27.68 12.50 12.99
C ARG A 222 26.99 13.82 13.39
N LEU A 223 25.71 13.92 13.05
CA LEU A 223 24.63 14.68 13.68
C LEU A 223 23.47 13.68 13.83
N LEU A 224 23.63 12.74 14.77
CA LEU A 224 22.50 11.95 15.26
C LEU A 224 21.56 12.92 15.99
N THR A 225 20.53 13.44 15.31
CA THR A 225 19.40 14.06 16.01
C THR A 225 18.77 12.97 16.88
N GLY A 226 18.68 13.23 18.18
CA GLY A 226 18.60 12.23 19.24
C GLY A 226 17.43 11.23 19.16
N PRO A 227 17.46 10.18 20.00
CA PRO A 227 16.42 9.18 20.07
C PRO A 227 15.22 9.75 20.84
N GLU A 228 14.08 9.92 20.19
CA GLU A 228 12.81 9.97 20.94
C GLU A 228 12.55 8.57 21.50
N ALA A 229 12.94 8.40 22.77
CA ALA A 229 12.62 7.24 23.56
C ALA A 229 11.12 7.24 23.83
N GLY A 230 10.33 6.59 22.97
CA GLY A 230 8.89 6.58 23.18
C GLY A 230 8.01 6.01 22.08
N ILE A 231 8.40 4.96 21.37
CA ILE A 231 7.42 4.14 20.63
C ILE A 231 7.94 2.73 20.39
N THR A 232 7.45 1.78 21.18
CA THR A 232 7.45 0.37 20.79
C THR A 232 6.20 0.09 19.95
N ARG A 233 6.37 -0.26 18.67
CA ARG A 233 6.04 -1.64 18.23
C ARG A 233 6.49 -2.04 16.82
N ASP A 234 6.70 -1.14 15.84
CA ASP A 234 6.94 -1.59 14.46
C ASP A 234 7.94 -0.72 13.67
N ALA A 235 9.05 -1.34 13.22
CA ALA A 235 10.20 -0.81 12.45
C ALA A 235 11.03 0.32 13.10
N ILE A 236 12.19 -0.04 13.67
CA ILE A 236 13.19 0.91 14.15
C ILE A 236 13.81 1.63 12.94
N SER A 237 13.69 2.96 12.90
CA SER A 237 14.31 3.82 11.88
C SER A 237 15.38 4.72 12.49
N VAL A 238 16.34 5.15 11.67
CA VAL A 238 17.40 6.08 12.06
C VAL A 238 17.40 7.26 11.10
N ASN A 239 17.34 8.47 11.64
CA ASN A 239 17.52 9.70 10.88
C ASN A 239 19.02 10.02 10.81
N THR A 240 19.49 10.42 9.65
CA THR A 240 20.88 10.83 9.42
C THR A 240 20.92 11.87 8.31
N ILE A 241 21.95 12.70 8.30
CA ILE A 241 22.28 13.53 7.15
C ILE A 241 23.36 12.76 6.40
N TRP A 242 23.27 12.62 5.09
CA TRP A 242 24.29 11.98 4.27
C TRP A 242 24.65 12.95 3.13
N ASP A 243 25.91 13.40 3.07
CA ASP A 243 26.40 14.48 2.19
C ASP A 243 25.45 15.70 2.12
N GLY A 244 24.98 16.15 3.29
CA GLY A 244 24.09 17.32 3.40
C GLY A 244 22.62 17.08 3.05
N GLN A 245 22.23 15.87 2.62
CA GLN A 245 20.84 15.50 2.36
C GLN A 245 20.27 14.71 3.54
N PRO A 246 19.08 15.03 4.06
CA PRO A 246 18.45 14.23 5.10
C PRO A 246 17.97 12.86 4.56
N TYR A 247 18.20 11.81 5.34
CA TYR A 247 17.78 10.44 5.08
C TYR A 247 17.14 9.81 6.32
N ARG A 248 16.17 8.91 6.08
CA ARG A 248 15.60 8.04 7.10
C ARG A 248 15.80 6.59 6.67
N ILE A 249 16.59 5.85 7.44
CA ILE A 249 16.95 4.46 7.14
C ILE A 249 16.06 3.53 7.95
N PHE A 250 15.26 2.73 7.26
CA PHE A 250 14.45 1.64 7.82
C PHE A 250 15.24 0.33 7.80
N ASP A 251 14.97 -0.55 8.77
CA ASP A 251 15.61 -1.86 9.00
C ASP A 251 16.87 -1.89 9.89
N THR A 252 16.79 -1.31 11.10
CA THR A 252 17.87 -1.46 12.10
C THR A 252 17.61 -2.55 13.14
N ALA A 253 16.58 -3.39 12.96
CA ALA A 253 16.24 -4.47 13.91
C ALA A 253 17.37 -5.50 14.06
N GLY A 254 18.10 -5.77 12.97
CA GLY A 254 19.32 -6.58 13.00
C GLY A 254 20.53 -5.91 13.68
N MET A 255 20.49 -4.59 13.92
CA MET A 255 21.62 -3.84 14.46
C MET A 255 21.60 -3.71 16.00
N ARG A 256 20.43 -3.60 16.65
CA ARG A 256 20.37 -3.56 18.13
C ARG A 256 20.54 -4.92 18.79
N LYS A 257 20.15 -6.02 18.13
CA LYS A 257 20.34 -7.39 18.66
C LYS A 257 21.79 -7.88 18.64
N ARG A 258 22.72 -7.19 17.99
CA ARG A 258 24.15 -7.58 17.93
C ARG A 258 24.99 -7.08 19.11
N ALA A 259 24.46 -6.19 19.96
CA ALA A 259 25.16 -5.77 21.19
C ALA A 259 24.98 -6.77 22.35
N LYS A 260 23.98 -7.66 22.29
CA LYS A 260 23.76 -8.73 23.27
C LYS A 260 23.12 -9.93 22.58
N VAL A 261 23.75 -11.09 22.73
CA VAL A 261 23.28 -12.46 22.41
C VAL A 261 23.92 -13.08 21.15
N GLN A 262 24.82 -14.04 21.42
CA GLN A 262 25.36 -15.03 20.49
C GLN A 262 24.24 -15.91 19.90
N GLU A 263 24.36 -16.20 18.61
CA GLU A 263 23.95 -17.44 17.91
C GLU A 263 22.74 -18.21 18.48
N LYS A 264 21.50 -17.75 18.24
CA LYS A 264 20.32 -18.66 18.17
C LYS A 264 19.02 -18.07 17.62
N LEU A 265 19.06 -17.08 16.72
CA LEU A 265 17.82 -16.46 16.22
C LEU A 265 17.90 -16.01 14.75
N GLU A 266 18.17 -16.95 13.86
CA GLU A 266 18.26 -16.67 12.41
C GLU A 266 16.94 -16.88 11.64
N LYS A 267 15.88 -17.38 12.29
CA LYS A 267 14.55 -17.55 11.66
C LYS A 267 13.66 -16.29 11.65
N LEU A 268 14.12 -15.16 12.17
CA LEU A 268 13.34 -13.91 12.25
C LEU A 268 13.79 -12.81 11.26
N SER A 269 14.82 -13.04 10.45
CA SER A 269 15.43 -11.97 9.63
C SER A 269 14.76 -11.72 8.26
N VAL A 270 13.76 -12.52 7.86
CA VAL A 270 13.06 -12.32 6.58
C VAL A 270 11.86 -11.39 6.76
N SER A 271 11.03 -11.59 7.79
CA SER A 271 9.84 -10.78 8.07
C SER A 271 10.16 -9.30 8.30
N ASP A 272 11.31 -9.02 8.91
CA ASP A 272 11.72 -7.65 9.26
C ASP A 272 12.16 -6.86 8.03
N GLY A 273 12.91 -7.49 7.12
CA GLY A 273 13.29 -6.90 5.83
C GLY A 273 12.09 -6.68 4.90
N LEU A 274 11.09 -7.58 4.90
CA LEU A 274 9.83 -7.40 4.17
C LEU A 274 9.06 -6.15 4.66
N ARG A 275 9.08 -5.89 5.98
CA ARG A 275 8.42 -4.71 6.56
C ARG A 275 9.15 -3.42 6.18
N ALA A 276 10.49 -3.41 6.22
CA ALA A 276 11.27 -2.23 5.86
C ALA A 276 11.00 -1.76 4.41
N VAL A 277 10.81 -2.70 3.47
CA VAL A 277 10.44 -2.38 2.09
C VAL A 277 9.13 -1.59 2.01
N LYS A 278 8.16 -1.86 2.90
CA LYS A 278 6.86 -1.14 2.90
C LYS A 278 6.98 0.32 3.33
N PHE A 279 8.00 0.66 4.11
CA PHE A 279 8.21 2.03 4.60
C PHE A 279 9.23 2.81 3.77
N ALA A 280 10.03 2.15 2.95
CA ALA A 280 11.01 2.81 2.10
C ALA A 280 10.38 3.41 0.83
N GLU A 281 10.89 4.55 0.39
CA GLU A 281 10.67 5.10 -0.95
C GLU A 281 11.69 4.46 -1.93
N VAL A 282 12.94 4.28 -1.47
CA VAL A 282 14.01 3.61 -2.22
C VAL A 282 14.54 2.39 -1.47
N VAL A 283 14.56 1.25 -2.13
CA VAL A 283 15.09 -0.02 -1.61
C VAL A 283 16.47 -0.27 -2.22
N VAL A 284 17.48 -0.32 -1.37
CA VAL A 284 18.86 -0.71 -1.73
C VAL A 284 19.00 -2.21 -1.52
N ILE A 285 19.07 -2.97 -2.61
CA ILE A 285 19.31 -4.41 -2.58
C ILE A 285 20.83 -4.64 -2.57
N LEU A 286 21.34 -5.00 -1.40
CA LEU A 286 22.75 -5.24 -1.16
C LEU A 286 23.11 -6.70 -1.44
N LEU A 287 23.90 -6.93 -2.49
CA LEU A 287 24.38 -8.24 -2.92
C LEU A 287 25.85 -8.42 -2.55
N ASP A 288 26.25 -9.64 -2.21
CA ASP A 288 27.67 -9.99 -2.05
C ASP A 288 28.29 -10.26 -3.43
N VAL A 289 29.41 -9.62 -3.78
CA VAL A 289 30.10 -9.84 -5.06
C VAL A 289 30.51 -11.30 -5.29
N GLN A 290 30.84 -12.03 -4.22
CA GLN A 290 31.33 -13.41 -4.34
C GLN A 290 30.19 -14.37 -4.69
N ILE A 291 28.98 -14.09 -4.20
CA ILE A 291 27.81 -14.96 -4.39
C ILE A 291 26.58 -14.07 -4.67
N PRO A 292 26.46 -13.42 -5.84
CA PRO A 292 25.35 -12.50 -6.12
C PRO A 292 24.14 -13.24 -6.72
N PHE A 293 22.96 -12.63 -6.63
CA PHE A 293 21.70 -13.09 -7.27
C PHE A 293 21.19 -14.47 -6.81
N GLU A 294 21.36 -14.80 -5.54
CA GLU A 294 20.78 -16.01 -4.96
C GLU A 294 19.25 -15.92 -4.86
N GLN A 295 18.59 -17.06 -4.62
CA GLN A 295 17.12 -17.12 -4.59
C GLN A 295 16.47 -16.09 -3.67
N GLN A 296 17.06 -15.84 -2.49
CA GLN A 296 16.53 -14.85 -1.56
C GLN A 296 16.72 -13.40 -2.07
N ASP A 297 17.81 -13.11 -2.77
CA ASP A 297 18.05 -11.78 -3.36
C ASP A 297 16.99 -11.50 -4.45
N LEU A 298 16.70 -12.50 -5.29
CA LEU A 298 15.66 -12.40 -6.32
C LEU A 298 14.26 -12.20 -5.73
N ARG A 299 13.94 -12.89 -4.62
CA ARG A 299 12.65 -12.73 -3.91
C ARG A 299 12.50 -11.34 -3.31
N ILE A 300 13.57 -10.77 -2.75
CA ILE A 300 13.56 -9.42 -2.20
C ILE A 300 13.35 -8.39 -3.31
N ALA A 301 14.01 -8.57 -4.46
CA ALA A 301 13.83 -7.72 -5.63
C ALA A 301 12.40 -7.77 -6.18
N ASP A 302 11.81 -8.96 -6.27
CA ASP A 302 10.41 -9.14 -6.68
C ASP A 302 9.44 -8.44 -5.73
N LEU A 303 9.65 -8.54 -4.42
CA LEU A 303 8.83 -7.81 -3.45
C LEU A 303 8.95 -6.29 -3.63
N ALA A 304 10.16 -5.76 -3.75
CA ALA A 304 10.38 -4.33 -3.88
C ALA A 304 9.66 -3.76 -5.12
N GLU A 305 9.67 -4.50 -6.23
CA GLU A 305 8.94 -4.15 -7.44
C GLU A 305 7.42 -4.19 -7.23
N ARG A 306 6.88 -5.26 -6.63
CA ARG A 306 5.44 -5.40 -6.34
C ARG A 306 4.92 -4.28 -5.44
N GLU A 307 5.67 -3.96 -4.39
CA GLU A 307 5.41 -2.85 -3.47
C GLU A 307 5.57 -1.48 -4.17
N GLY A 308 6.12 -1.45 -5.37
CA GLY A 308 6.22 -0.26 -6.20
C GLY A 308 7.31 0.70 -5.74
N ARG A 309 8.40 0.19 -5.16
CA ARG A 309 9.49 1.03 -4.61
C ARG A 309 10.57 1.26 -5.65
N ALA A 310 11.23 2.42 -5.59
CA ALA A 310 12.44 2.62 -6.39
C ALA A 310 13.50 1.60 -5.94
N VAL A 311 14.23 1.01 -6.88
CA VAL A 311 15.23 -0.02 -6.55
C VAL A 311 16.61 0.39 -7.03
N VAL A 312 17.59 0.25 -6.13
CA VAL A 312 19.02 0.39 -6.43
C VAL A 312 19.70 -0.93 -6.06
N ILE A 313 20.48 -1.50 -6.99
CA ILE A 313 21.25 -2.72 -6.74
C ILE A 313 22.66 -2.31 -6.35
N ALA A 314 23.07 -2.65 -5.13
CA ALA A 314 24.41 -2.38 -4.61
C ALA A 314 25.19 -3.69 -4.49
N ILE A 315 26.27 -3.83 -5.25
CA ILE A 315 27.18 -4.97 -5.18
C ILE A 315 28.28 -4.63 -4.17
N ASN A 316 28.20 -5.26 -3.00
CA ASN A 316 29.08 -5.03 -1.87
C ASN A 316 30.32 -5.93 -1.90
N LYS A 317 31.29 -5.59 -1.04
CA LYS A 317 32.60 -6.25 -0.92
C LYS A 317 33.41 -6.19 -2.21
N TRP A 318 33.20 -5.13 -3.01
CA TRP A 318 33.89 -4.93 -4.29
C TRP A 318 35.41 -4.76 -4.17
N ASP A 319 35.90 -4.54 -2.95
CA ASP A 319 37.32 -4.57 -2.59
C ASP A 319 37.94 -5.96 -2.69
N LEU A 320 37.14 -7.03 -2.57
CA LEU A 320 37.61 -8.42 -2.66
C LEU A 320 37.74 -8.96 -4.09
N GLU A 321 37.35 -8.17 -5.10
CA GLU A 321 37.36 -8.59 -6.50
C GLU A 321 38.59 -8.01 -7.21
N ASP A 322 39.41 -8.88 -7.79
CA ASP A 322 40.61 -8.50 -8.53
C ASP A 322 40.29 -8.12 -9.98
N GLU A 323 39.49 -8.93 -10.68
CA GLU A 323 39.15 -8.76 -12.10
C GLU A 323 37.91 -7.87 -12.31
N LYS A 324 38.03 -6.62 -11.88
CA LYS A 324 36.89 -5.69 -11.77
C LYS A 324 36.14 -5.44 -13.08
N SER A 325 36.84 -5.35 -14.21
CA SER A 325 36.23 -4.98 -15.49
C SER A 325 35.29 -6.08 -16.02
N GLU A 326 35.80 -7.31 -16.11
CA GLU A 326 35.05 -8.46 -16.62
C GLU A 326 33.91 -8.83 -15.67
N LYS A 327 34.18 -8.85 -14.36
CA LYS A 327 33.17 -9.10 -13.34
C LYS A 327 32.04 -8.08 -13.39
N ALA A 328 32.35 -6.78 -13.54
CA ALA A 328 31.34 -5.73 -13.61
C ALA A 328 30.43 -5.90 -14.84
N LYS A 329 30.99 -6.31 -15.98
CA LYS A 329 30.19 -6.61 -17.18
C LYS A 329 29.28 -7.81 -16.94
N ALA A 330 29.83 -8.91 -16.45
CA ALA A 330 29.07 -10.14 -16.17
C ALA A 330 27.92 -9.90 -15.18
N LEU A 331 28.14 -9.10 -14.13
CA LEU A 331 27.12 -8.79 -13.13
C LEU A 331 26.01 -7.87 -13.66
N ARG A 332 26.31 -6.93 -14.56
CA ARG A 332 25.28 -6.12 -15.24
C ARG A 332 24.43 -6.96 -16.18
N GLU A 333 25.05 -7.87 -16.93
CA GLU A 333 24.35 -8.82 -17.79
C GLU A 333 23.47 -9.77 -16.96
N ALA A 334 24.00 -10.28 -15.83
CA ALA A 334 23.25 -11.09 -14.88
C ALA A 334 22.05 -10.34 -14.29
N ALA A 335 22.23 -9.10 -13.86
CA ALA A 335 21.12 -8.26 -13.36
C ALA A 335 20.01 -8.12 -14.41
N THR A 336 20.37 -7.85 -15.67
CA THR A 336 19.41 -7.71 -16.77
C THR A 336 18.66 -9.01 -17.06
N ARG A 337 19.36 -10.15 -17.00
CA ARG A 337 18.81 -11.47 -17.29
C ARG A 337 17.95 -12.04 -16.15
N LEU A 338 18.39 -11.85 -14.91
CA LEU A 338 17.76 -12.44 -13.71
C LEU A 338 16.69 -11.53 -13.09
N LEU A 339 16.73 -10.22 -13.35
CA LEU A 339 15.77 -9.23 -12.84
C LEU A 339 15.12 -8.43 -13.99
N PRO A 340 14.42 -9.09 -14.93
CA PRO A 340 13.80 -8.40 -16.08
C PRO A 340 12.79 -7.33 -15.68
N GLN A 341 12.11 -7.48 -14.54
CA GLN A 341 11.16 -6.52 -13.99
C GLN A 341 11.83 -5.19 -13.59
N LEU A 342 13.08 -5.26 -13.10
CA LEU A 342 13.92 -4.12 -12.72
C LEU A 342 14.89 -3.71 -13.83
N LYS A 343 14.60 -4.05 -15.10
CA LYS A 343 15.47 -3.68 -16.23
C LYS A 343 15.74 -2.17 -16.24
N GLY A 344 17.02 -1.82 -16.18
CA GLY A 344 17.51 -0.44 -16.10
C GLY A 344 17.79 0.05 -14.67
N ALA A 345 17.49 -0.74 -13.63
CA ALA A 345 17.82 -0.35 -12.27
C ALA A 345 19.33 -0.12 -12.11
N PRO A 346 19.74 0.97 -11.43
CA PRO A 346 21.15 1.29 -11.26
C PRO A 346 21.86 0.17 -10.50
N VAL A 347 22.99 -0.28 -11.05
CA VAL A 347 23.90 -1.24 -10.42
C VAL A 347 25.16 -0.50 -9.99
N VAL A 348 25.38 -0.41 -8.69
CA VAL A 348 26.48 0.35 -8.07
C VAL A 348 27.43 -0.61 -7.36
N TRP A 349 28.72 -0.36 -7.49
CA TRP A 349 29.78 -1.14 -6.84
C TRP A 349 30.21 -0.43 -5.58
N VAL A 350 30.10 -1.12 -4.43
CA VAL A 350 30.40 -0.55 -3.13
C VAL A 350 31.28 -1.46 -2.30
N SER A 351 32.02 -0.87 -1.38
CA SER A 351 32.69 -1.59 -0.31
C SER A 351 32.30 -0.94 1.01
N ALA A 352 31.34 -1.54 1.70
CA ALA A 352 30.91 -1.09 3.02
C ALA A 352 32.06 -1.11 4.05
N ALA A 353 33.11 -1.90 3.83
CA ALA A 353 34.27 -1.99 4.72
C ALA A 353 35.31 -0.89 4.48
N THR A 354 35.39 -0.33 3.26
CA THR A 354 36.35 0.73 2.91
C THR A 354 35.69 2.09 2.66
N GLY A 355 34.37 2.15 2.45
CA GLY A 355 33.62 3.37 2.13
C GLY A 355 33.65 3.73 0.64
N ARG A 356 34.40 2.96 -0.15
CA ARG A 356 34.51 3.20 -1.59
C ARG A 356 33.16 2.98 -2.28
N GLY A 357 32.75 3.95 -3.09
CA GLY A 357 31.53 3.90 -3.91
C GLY A 357 30.25 4.33 -3.20
N LEU A 358 30.33 4.81 -1.95
CA LEU A 358 29.18 5.32 -1.21
C LEU A 358 28.61 6.61 -1.82
N ASP A 359 29.46 7.50 -2.30
CA ASP A 359 29.12 8.67 -3.12
C ASP A 359 28.23 8.30 -4.31
N LYS A 360 28.63 7.26 -5.06
CA LYS A 360 27.89 6.77 -6.22
C LYS A 360 26.58 6.10 -5.82
N LEU A 361 26.57 5.41 -4.68
CA LEU A 361 25.35 4.79 -4.14
C LEU A 361 24.33 5.87 -3.76
N GLN A 362 24.77 6.92 -3.06
CA GLN A 362 23.91 8.03 -2.70
C GLN A 362 23.33 8.72 -3.94
N GLN A 363 24.17 9.02 -4.94
CA GLN A 363 23.71 9.62 -6.18
C GLN A 363 22.67 8.73 -6.88
N ALA A 364 22.92 7.42 -6.97
CA ALA A 364 21.96 6.48 -7.54
C ALA A 364 20.63 6.42 -6.77
N ILE A 365 20.67 6.54 -5.44
CA ILE A 365 19.45 6.63 -4.60
C ILE A 365 18.68 7.92 -4.92
N ARG A 366 19.37 9.05 -5.03
CA ARG A 366 18.75 10.35 -5.35
C ARG A 366 18.11 10.33 -6.74
N ASP A 367 18.82 9.80 -7.73
CA ASP A 367 18.33 9.69 -9.10
C ASP A 367 17.12 8.75 -9.17
N ALA A 368 17.21 7.57 -8.54
CA ALA A 368 16.08 6.64 -8.49
C ALA A 368 14.86 7.24 -7.76
N HIS A 369 15.08 7.98 -6.67
CA HIS A 369 14.02 8.70 -5.97
C HIS A 369 13.40 9.79 -6.87
N ALA A 370 14.21 10.59 -7.57
CA ALA A 370 13.73 11.63 -8.47
C ALA A 370 12.89 11.05 -9.63
N THR A 371 13.39 10.00 -10.28
CA THR A 371 12.66 9.29 -11.34
C THR A 371 11.37 8.65 -10.82
N TRP A 372 11.40 8.05 -9.63
CA TRP A 372 10.20 7.52 -8.97
C TRP A 372 9.19 8.61 -8.59
N ASN A 373 9.59 9.88 -8.54
CA ASN A 373 8.70 11.02 -8.32
C ASN A 373 8.26 11.72 -9.61
N SER A 374 8.71 11.23 -10.78
CA SER A 374 8.53 11.93 -12.05
C SER A 374 7.06 12.03 -12.48
N ARG A 375 6.73 13.19 -13.07
CA ARG A 375 5.41 13.53 -13.60
C ARG A 375 5.48 13.73 -15.10
N ILE A 376 4.53 13.14 -15.82
CA ILE A 376 4.33 13.33 -17.25
C ILE A 376 2.97 14.01 -17.45
N SER A 377 2.96 15.11 -18.20
CA SER A 377 1.70 15.79 -18.54
C SER A 377 0.82 14.93 -19.44
N THR A 378 -0.50 14.99 -19.21
CA THR A 378 -1.49 14.23 -19.99
C THR A 378 -1.36 14.50 -21.50
N ALA A 379 -1.07 15.73 -21.90
CA ALA A 379 -0.87 16.09 -23.31
C ALA A 379 0.38 15.42 -23.93
N ARG A 380 1.51 15.38 -23.22
CA ARG A 380 2.72 14.71 -23.70
C ARG A 380 2.51 13.19 -23.77
N LEU A 381 1.85 12.62 -22.77
CA LEU A 381 1.54 11.20 -22.70
C LEU A 381 0.62 10.74 -23.83
N ASN A 382 -0.40 11.53 -24.19
CA ASN A 382 -1.34 11.17 -25.25
C ASN A 382 -0.76 11.34 -26.66
N ARG A 383 0.16 12.30 -26.87
CA ARG A 383 0.93 12.38 -28.11
C ARG A 383 1.79 11.14 -28.29
N TRP A 384 2.56 10.79 -27.27
CA TRP A 384 3.37 9.57 -27.25
C TRP A 384 2.52 8.31 -27.51
N LEU A 385 1.36 8.18 -26.85
CA LEU A 385 0.48 7.03 -27.03
C LEU A 385 -0.02 6.92 -28.48
N ALA A 386 -0.37 8.04 -29.12
CA ALA A 386 -0.83 8.04 -30.51
C ALA A 386 0.28 7.57 -31.47
N ASP A 387 1.52 8.03 -31.26
CA ASP A 387 2.68 7.64 -32.05
C ASP A 387 2.96 6.12 -31.91
N GLU A 388 2.96 5.61 -30.67
CA GLU A 388 3.17 4.17 -30.41
C GLU A 388 2.07 3.30 -31.02
N ILE A 389 0.79 3.73 -30.96
CA ILE A 389 -0.33 3.01 -31.59
C ILE A 389 -0.22 2.99 -33.12
N SER A 390 0.31 4.06 -33.71
CA SER A 390 0.53 4.13 -35.16
C SER A 390 1.61 3.16 -35.61
N ALA A 391 2.73 3.12 -34.88
CA ALA A 391 3.85 2.21 -35.16
C ALA A 391 3.50 0.74 -34.86
N HIS A 392 2.83 0.49 -33.74
CA HIS A 392 2.47 -0.85 -33.26
C HIS A 392 0.98 -0.91 -32.90
N PRO A 393 0.09 -1.13 -33.87
CA PRO A 393 -1.35 -1.28 -33.65
C PRO A 393 -1.74 -2.28 -32.56
N PRO A 394 -2.74 -1.97 -31.70
CA PRO A 394 -3.28 -2.94 -30.75
C PRO A 394 -3.95 -4.11 -31.49
N PRO A 395 -3.87 -5.33 -30.93
CA PRO A 395 -4.43 -6.53 -31.55
C PRO A 395 -5.96 -6.44 -31.64
N ALA A 396 -6.53 -7.25 -32.55
CA ALA A 396 -7.96 -7.34 -32.80
C ALA A 396 -8.49 -8.77 -32.50
N PRO A 397 -8.48 -9.21 -31.22
CA PRO A 397 -9.03 -10.51 -30.86
C PRO A 397 -10.51 -10.59 -31.29
N GLY A 398 -10.87 -11.64 -32.03
CA GLY A 398 -12.24 -11.80 -32.57
C GLY A 398 -12.61 -10.82 -33.68
N GLY A 399 -11.65 -10.21 -34.38
CA GLY A 399 -11.86 -9.33 -35.53
C GLY A 399 -12.24 -7.89 -35.20
N ARG A 400 -12.40 -7.55 -33.91
CA ARG A 400 -12.70 -6.18 -33.47
C ARG A 400 -11.48 -5.54 -32.82
N ARG A 401 -10.95 -4.49 -33.45
CA ARG A 401 -9.78 -3.77 -32.94
C ARG A 401 -10.07 -3.08 -31.61
N ILE A 402 -9.18 -3.26 -30.63
CA ILE A 402 -9.26 -2.58 -29.34
C ILE A 402 -8.92 -1.11 -29.56
N ARG A 403 -9.85 -0.21 -29.22
CA ARG A 403 -9.62 1.23 -29.31
C ARG A 403 -9.01 1.72 -28.01
N LEU A 404 -7.74 2.09 -28.05
CA LEU A 404 -7.06 2.83 -26.99
C LEU A 404 -7.40 4.31 -27.20
N ARG A 405 -7.98 4.97 -26.19
CA ARG A 405 -8.55 6.32 -26.32
C ARG A 405 -7.57 7.38 -25.85
N TYR A 406 -7.23 7.32 -24.56
CA TYR A 406 -6.31 8.26 -23.94
C TYR A 406 -5.70 7.62 -22.69
N MET A 407 -4.57 8.14 -22.25
CA MET A 407 -3.87 7.75 -21.04
C MET A 407 -3.61 8.97 -20.15
N THR A 408 -3.66 8.77 -18.84
CA THR A 408 -3.27 9.78 -17.85
C THR A 408 -2.44 9.12 -16.77
N GLN A 409 -1.52 9.86 -16.16
CA GLN A 409 -0.84 9.45 -14.94
C GLN A 409 -1.68 9.91 -13.74
N ILE A 410 -2.03 9.00 -12.84
CA ILE A 410 -2.90 9.25 -11.67
C ILE A 410 -2.15 9.25 -10.33
N LYS A 411 -0.90 8.75 -10.33
CA LYS A 411 0.01 8.82 -9.19
C LYS A 411 1.44 8.96 -9.67
N THR A 412 2.27 9.63 -8.90
CA THR A 412 3.72 9.65 -9.12
C THR A 412 4.43 8.51 -8.41
N ARG A 413 3.87 7.92 -7.34
CA ARG A 413 4.61 7.07 -6.39
C ARG A 413 4.01 5.68 -6.15
N PRO A 414 4.39 4.64 -6.91
CA PRO A 414 5.16 4.71 -8.15
C PRO A 414 4.39 5.36 -9.30
N PRO A 415 5.07 5.70 -10.42
CA PRO A 415 4.41 6.22 -11.61
C PRO A 415 3.28 5.27 -12.05
N THR A 416 2.04 5.75 -11.89
CA THR A 416 0.84 4.96 -12.09
C THR A 416 0.00 5.61 -13.18
N PHE A 417 -0.28 4.85 -14.23
CA PHE A 417 -0.99 5.27 -15.42
C PHE A 417 -2.31 4.55 -15.52
N VAL A 418 -3.33 5.24 -16.03
CA VAL A 418 -4.61 4.67 -16.43
C VAL A 418 -4.77 4.87 -17.93
N LEU A 419 -4.92 3.76 -18.66
CA LEU A 419 -5.22 3.73 -20.08
C LEU A 419 -6.70 3.41 -20.29
N PHE A 420 -7.42 4.34 -20.90
CA PHE A 420 -8.82 4.17 -21.25
C PHE A 420 -8.95 3.47 -22.59
N CYS A 421 -9.64 2.34 -22.62
CA CYS A 421 -9.82 1.55 -23.83
C CYS A 421 -11.23 0.98 -23.97
N SER A 422 -11.57 0.43 -25.14
CA SER A 422 -12.91 -0.09 -25.42
C SER A 422 -13.23 -1.39 -24.68
N VAL A 423 -12.25 -2.30 -24.57
CA VAL A 423 -12.41 -3.62 -23.95
C VAL A 423 -11.13 -3.95 -23.18
N PRO A 424 -11.01 -3.51 -21.91
CA PRO A 424 -9.81 -3.72 -21.08
C PRO A 424 -9.36 -5.17 -21.00
N ASP A 425 -10.30 -6.09 -20.78
CA ASP A 425 -10.02 -7.51 -20.56
C ASP A 425 -9.51 -8.22 -21.82
N ALA A 426 -9.71 -7.61 -23.00
CA ALA A 426 -9.25 -8.16 -24.27
C ALA A 426 -7.82 -7.73 -24.62
N LEU A 427 -7.22 -6.77 -23.91
CA LEU A 427 -5.86 -6.30 -24.23
C LEU A 427 -4.82 -7.29 -23.69
N PRO A 428 -4.02 -7.95 -24.55
CA PRO A 428 -3.05 -8.94 -24.09
C PRO A 428 -1.96 -8.33 -23.21
N ASP A 429 -1.47 -9.11 -22.26
CA ASP A 429 -0.40 -8.66 -21.35
C ASP A 429 0.90 -8.34 -22.08
N SER A 430 1.18 -9.00 -23.21
CA SER A 430 2.31 -8.66 -24.08
C SER A 430 2.24 -7.21 -24.57
N TYR A 431 1.05 -6.73 -24.94
CA TYR A 431 0.86 -5.35 -25.37
C TYR A 431 0.92 -4.37 -24.19
N LYS A 432 0.42 -4.76 -23.01
CA LYS A 432 0.61 -3.97 -21.78
C LYS A 432 2.10 -3.79 -21.46
N ARG A 433 2.89 -4.87 -21.52
CA ARG A 433 4.34 -4.84 -21.32
C ARG A 433 5.05 -4.00 -22.37
N PHE A 434 4.62 -4.07 -23.63
CA PHE A 434 5.12 -3.20 -24.70
C PHE A 434 4.94 -1.72 -24.34
N LEU A 435 3.73 -1.30 -23.95
CA LEU A 435 3.47 0.09 -23.55
C LEU A 435 4.28 0.49 -22.32
N VAL A 436 4.37 -0.36 -21.30
CA VAL A 436 5.18 -0.09 -20.09
C VAL A 436 6.66 0.07 -20.43
N ASN A 437 7.21 -0.76 -21.31
CA ASN A 437 8.59 -0.65 -21.77
C ASN A 437 8.82 0.61 -22.62
N GLY A 438 7.84 1.00 -23.43
CA GLY A 438 7.87 2.27 -24.18
C GLY A 438 7.87 3.47 -23.22
N LEU A 439 6.99 3.47 -22.22
CA LEU A 439 6.98 4.49 -21.16
C LEU A 439 8.35 4.59 -20.48
N ARG A 440 8.91 3.43 -20.11
CA ARG A 440 10.22 3.34 -19.46
C ARG A 440 11.34 3.98 -20.29
N ARG A 441 11.33 3.73 -21.61
CA ARG A 441 12.35 4.20 -22.55
C ARG A 441 12.19 5.70 -22.88
N ASP A 442 10.99 6.13 -23.24
CA ASP A 442 10.78 7.46 -23.84
C ASP A 442 10.59 8.58 -22.80
N PHE A 443 10.31 8.20 -21.55
CA PHE A 443 10.22 9.12 -20.42
C PHE A 443 11.36 8.96 -19.41
N ASP A 444 12.43 8.26 -19.79
CA ASP A 444 13.65 8.09 -19.00
C ASP A 444 13.37 7.60 -17.56
N MET A 445 12.67 6.46 -17.46
CA MET A 445 12.29 5.85 -16.17
C MET A 445 13.03 4.52 -15.89
N PRO A 446 14.37 4.45 -16.05
CA PRO A 446 15.10 3.19 -15.98
C PRO A 446 14.94 2.53 -14.60
N GLY A 447 14.64 1.22 -14.58
CA GLY A 447 14.51 0.45 -13.35
C GLY A 447 13.36 0.82 -12.42
N THR A 448 12.56 1.84 -12.77
CA THR A 448 11.45 2.31 -11.94
C THR A 448 10.23 1.38 -12.16
N PRO A 449 9.56 0.93 -11.08
CA PRO A 449 8.30 0.22 -11.21
C PRO A 449 7.23 1.14 -11.82
N ILE A 450 6.54 0.67 -12.85
CA ILE A 450 5.49 1.42 -13.53
C ILE A 450 4.20 0.62 -13.44
N ARG A 451 3.15 1.24 -12.92
CA ARG A 451 1.81 0.62 -12.84
C ARG A 451 0.96 1.10 -14.01
N LEU A 452 0.39 0.18 -14.78
CA LEU A 452 -0.54 0.49 -15.85
C LEU A 452 -1.87 -0.20 -15.60
N PHE A 453 -2.90 0.59 -15.27
CA PHE A 453 -4.27 0.14 -15.15
C PHE A 453 -5.04 0.39 -16.44
N LEU A 454 -5.95 -0.53 -16.77
CA LEU A 454 -6.88 -0.36 -17.88
C LEU A 454 -8.26 0.01 -17.34
N ARG A 455 -8.93 0.97 -17.97
CA ARG A 455 -10.34 1.28 -17.71
C ARG A 455 -11.15 1.25 -18.98
N ALA A 456 -12.36 0.74 -18.88
CA ALA A 456 -13.37 0.97 -19.91
C ALA A 456 -13.85 2.40 -19.78
N GLY A 457 -13.98 3.13 -20.89
CA GLY A 457 -14.74 4.38 -20.86
C GLY A 457 -16.20 4.11 -20.47
N GLU A 458 -16.88 5.10 -19.89
CA GLU A 458 -18.32 4.99 -19.69
C GLU A 458 -18.98 4.67 -21.03
N ASN A 459 -19.80 3.61 -21.04
CA ASN A 459 -20.62 3.27 -22.20
C ASN A 459 -21.99 3.91 -21.97
N PRO A 460 -22.29 5.08 -22.58
CA PRO A 460 -23.58 5.77 -22.42
C PRO A 460 -24.78 4.96 -22.94
N TYR A 461 -24.55 3.78 -23.52
CA TYR A 461 -25.58 2.86 -24.00
C TYR A 461 -25.73 1.59 -23.16
N LYS A 462 -25.01 1.44 -22.04
CA LYS A 462 -25.05 0.21 -21.22
C LYS A 462 -26.44 -0.06 -20.62
N ASP A 463 -27.21 1.01 -20.36
CA ASP A 463 -28.57 0.93 -19.81
C ASP A 463 -29.68 1.23 -20.84
N LYS A 464 -29.32 1.58 -22.08
CA LYS A 464 -30.31 1.71 -23.15
C LYS A 464 -30.61 0.31 -23.67
N LYS A 465 -31.72 -0.29 -23.18
CA LYS A 465 -32.33 -1.47 -23.80
C LYS A 465 -32.34 -1.26 -25.32
N LYS A 466 -31.72 -2.17 -26.08
CA LYS A 466 -31.92 -2.21 -27.55
C LYS A 466 -33.43 -2.22 -27.77
N ARG A 467 -33.98 -1.19 -28.43
CA ARG A 467 -35.34 -1.26 -28.96
C ARG A 467 -35.36 -2.51 -29.84
N GLN A 468 -36.06 -3.54 -29.40
CA GLN A 468 -36.45 -4.60 -30.31
C GLN A 468 -37.28 -3.90 -31.39
N PRO A 469 -36.94 -4.05 -32.68
CA PRO A 469 -37.80 -3.54 -33.72
C PRO A 469 -39.15 -4.25 -33.55
N ASN A 470 -40.18 -3.50 -33.14
CA ASN A 470 -41.53 -4.02 -33.15
C ASN A 470 -41.89 -4.33 -34.60
N THR A 471 -42.61 -5.42 -34.80
CA THR A 471 -43.10 -5.93 -36.08
C THR A 471 -43.95 -4.95 -36.91
N LEU A 472 -44.20 -3.74 -36.41
CA LEU A 472 -44.97 -2.69 -37.07
C LEU A 472 -44.13 -1.69 -37.91
N ASP A 473 -42.80 -1.70 -37.82
CA ASP A 473 -41.94 -0.84 -38.67
C ASP A 473 -41.48 -1.51 -39.98
N LYS A 474 -42.04 -2.68 -40.33
CA LYS A 474 -41.76 -3.33 -41.63
C LYS A 474 -42.68 -2.92 -42.77
N HIS A 475 -43.69 -2.09 -42.50
CA HIS A 475 -44.63 -1.59 -43.51
C HIS A 475 -44.87 -0.09 -43.35
N ARG A 476 -43.80 0.70 -43.44
CA ARG A 476 -43.88 2.12 -43.75
C ARG A 476 -42.82 2.52 -44.76
#